data_AF-A0A1V4T2E6-F1
#
_entry.id   AF-A0A1V4T2E6-F1
#
_cell.length_a   1.000
_cell.length_b   1.000
_cell.length_c   1.000
_cell.angle_alpha   90.00
_cell.angle_beta   90.00
_cell.angle_gamma   90.00
#
_symmetry.space_group_name_H-M   'P 1'
#
loop_
_entity.id
_entity.type
_entity.pdbx_description
1 polymer ?
#
loop_
_entity_poly.entity_id
_entity_poly.type
_entity_poly.pdbx_seq_one_letter_code
_entity_poly.pdbx_strand_id
1 'polypeptide(L)'
;MPPNNPGFEEGIMVILESDNQRAALFVDDLVGQSQVVIKSLEANYRKVDGVSGATILGTGRVALILDVSELIGMHKTRSKLHLKSMLA
;
A
#
# COMPACT_ATOMS: atom_id res chain seq x y z
N MET A 1 -17.53 13.86 2.18
CA MET A 1 -17.48 13.81 0.71
C MET A 1 -17.17 12.38 0.31
N PRO A 2 -17.87 11.78 -0.68
CA PRO A 2 -17.42 10.51 -1.22
C PRO A 2 -16.02 10.71 -1.82
N PRO A 3 -15.15 9.68 -1.84
CA PRO A 3 -13.86 9.80 -2.48
C PRO A 3 -14.10 10.21 -3.93
N ASN A 4 -13.46 11.32 -4.36
CA ASN A 4 -13.14 11.50 -5.76
C ASN A 4 -12.42 10.21 -6.16
N ASN A 5 -13.08 9.33 -6.89
CA ASN A 5 -12.43 8.23 -7.57
C ASN A 5 -12.15 8.78 -8.97
N PRO A 6 -11.03 9.51 -9.17
CA PRO A 6 -10.65 9.94 -10.51
C PRO A 6 -10.70 8.72 -11.43
N GLY A 7 -11.11 8.92 -12.69
CA GLY A 7 -11.03 7.84 -13.67
C GLY A 7 -9.62 7.26 -13.68
N PHE A 8 -9.47 5.98 -14.04
CA PHE A 8 -8.13 5.36 -14.08
C PHE A 8 -7.16 6.09 -15.05
N GLU A 9 -7.69 6.96 -15.91
CA GLU A 9 -6.95 7.89 -16.77
C GLU A 9 -6.28 9.09 -16.06
N GLU A 10 -6.64 9.40 -14.82
CA GLU A 10 -6.18 10.60 -14.11
C GLU A 10 -5.12 10.31 -13.02
N GLY A 11 -4.71 9.05 -12.85
CA GLY A 11 -3.69 8.65 -11.89
C GLY A 11 -2.58 7.80 -12.51
N ILE A 12 -1.69 7.31 -11.65
CA ILE A 12 -0.51 6.52 -12.04
C ILE A 12 -0.68 5.10 -11.52
N MET A 13 -0.41 4.12 -12.39
CA MET A 13 -0.38 2.72 -11.99
C MET A 13 1.06 2.28 -11.71
N VAL A 14 1.37 2.06 -10.43
CA VAL A 14 2.68 1.59 -9.96
C VAL A 14 2.70 0.07 -9.93
N ILE A 15 3.60 -0.54 -10.69
CA ILE A 15 3.78 -1.99 -10.66
C ILE A 15 4.65 -2.36 -9.46
N LEU A 16 4.08 -3.15 -8.57
CA LEU A 16 4.74 -3.73 -7.41
C LEU A 16 5.18 -5.16 -7.75
N GLU A 17 6.40 -5.52 -7.37
CA GLU A 17 6.92 -6.88 -7.51
C GLU A 17 7.56 -7.35 -6.21
N SER A 18 7.19 -8.55 -5.75
CA SER A 18 7.85 -9.27 -4.66
C SER A 18 7.65 -10.76 -4.84
N ASP A 19 8.67 -11.57 -4.54
CA ASP A 19 8.63 -13.04 -4.63
C ASP A 19 8.05 -13.58 -5.95
N ASN A 20 8.44 -12.98 -7.08
CA ASN A 20 7.96 -13.32 -8.43
C ASN A 20 6.44 -13.14 -8.61
N GLN A 21 5.83 -12.31 -7.77
CA GLN A 21 4.44 -11.93 -7.83
C GLN A 21 4.33 -10.44 -8.14
N ARG A 22 3.26 -10.07 -8.86
CA ARG A 22 3.02 -8.69 -9.26
C ARG A 22 1.64 -8.22 -8.84
N ALA A 23 1.57 -6.95 -8.46
CA ALA A 23 0.33 -6.22 -8.27
C ALA A 23 0.47 -4.82 -8.87
N ALA A 24 -0.66 -4.18 -9.13
CA ALA A 24 -0.71 -2.80 -9.57
C ALA A 24 -1.34 -1.93 -8.48
N LEU A 25 -0.64 -0.89 -8.06
CA LEU A 25 -1.10 0.10 -7.10
C LEU A 25 -1.45 1.40 -7.84
N PHE A 26 -2.73 1.76 -7.87
CA PHE A 26 -3.18 3.04 -8.40
C PHE A 26 -2.93 4.15 -7.38
N VAL A 27 -2.22 5.19 -7.79
CA VAL A 27 -1.87 6.36 -6.96
C VAL A 27 -2.18 7.64 -7.70
N ASP A 28 -2.43 8.73 -6.97
CA ASP A 28 -2.76 10.02 -7.59
C ASP A 28 -1.55 10.64 -8.31
N ASP A 29 -0.36 10.59 -7.70
CA ASP A 29 0.84 11.25 -8.24
C ASP A 29 2.13 10.61 -7.72
N LEU A 30 3.25 10.84 -8.43
CA LEU A 30 4.59 10.42 -8.07
C LEU A 30 5.43 11.63 -7.68
N VAL A 31 5.58 11.84 -6.36
CA VAL A 31 6.33 12.97 -5.79
C VAL A 31 7.87 12.83 -6.00
N GLY A 32 8.34 11.65 -6.42
CA GLY A 32 9.74 11.34 -6.66
C GLY A 32 10.38 10.48 -5.57
N GLN A 33 11.72 10.40 -5.58
CA GLN A 33 12.49 9.61 -4.62
C GLN A 33 13.03 10.49 -3.50
N SER A 34 12.93 10.05 -2.25
CA SER A 34 13.49 10.73 -1.09
C SER A 34 14.23 9.74 -0.20
N GLN A 35 15.38 10.13 0.34
CA GLN A 35 16.02 9.41 1.43
C GLN A 35 15.32 9.77 2.74
N VAL A 36 14.81 8.76 3.44
CA VAL A 36 14.03 8.94 4.66
C VAL A 36 14.55 8.03 5.78
N VAL A 37 14.42 8.49 7.01
CA VAL A 37 14.70 7.66 8.19
C VAL A 37 13.42 6.92 8.55
N ILE A 38 13.49 5.59 8.54
CA ILE A 38 12.38 4.74 8.95
C ILE A 38 12.24 4.82 10.48
N LYS A 39 11.05 5.19 10.96
CA LYS A 39 10.66 5.06 12.36
C LYS A 39 9.72 3.87 12.46
N SER A 40 10.11 2.90 13.28
CA SER A 40 9.22 1.78 13.59
C SER A 40 7.97 2.33 14.30
N LEU A 41 6.81 1.83 13.91
CA LEU A 41 5.55 2.07 14.62
C LEU A 41 5.45 1.22 15.91
N GLU A 42 6.42 0.35 16.14
CA GLU A 42 6.45 -0.62 17.23
C GLU A 42 6.96 0.04 18.53
N ALA A 43 6.02 0.24 19.44
CA ALA A 43 6.14 0.49 20.89
C ALA A 43 4.79 1.02 21.40
N ASN A 44 4.05 1.76 20.55
CA ASN A 44 2.83 2.50 20.93
C ASN A 44 1.62 2.29 20.00
N TYR A 45 1.80 1.62 18.85
CA TYR A 45 0.72 1.44 17.86
C TYR A 45 0.54 -0.03 17.49
N ARG A 46 -0.72 -0.41 17.21
CA ARG A 46 -1.05 -1.73 16.66
C ARG A 46 -0.42 -1.86 15.26
N LYS A 47 0.04 -3.06 14.91
CA LYS A 47 0.47 -3.39 13.55
C LYS A 47 -0.67 -3.01 12.57
N VAL A 48 -0.30 -2.32 11.50
CA VAL A 48 -1.19 -1.98 10.39
C VAL A 48 -0.77 -2.85 9.21
N ASP A 49 -1.66 -3.72 8.75
CA ASP A 49 -1.39 -4.60 7.61
C ASP A 49 -1.00 -3.77 6.37
N GLY A 50 0.08 -4.15 5.71
CA GLY A 50 0.61 -3.49 4.51
C GLY A 50 1.52 -2.30 4.81
N VAL A 51 1.87 -2.04 6.08
CA VAL A 51 2.72 -0.90 6.50
C VAL A 51 3.90 -1.41 7.33
N SER A 52 5.12 -1.11 6.89
CA SER A 52 6.37 -1.46 7.58
C SER A 52 6.85 -0.38 8.56
N GLY A 53 6.34 0.85 8.45
CA GLY A 53 6.69 1.93 9.36
C GLY A 53 6.18 3.29 8.91
N ALA A 54 6.73 4.35 9.51
CA ALA A 54 6.46 5.72 9.13
C ALA A 54 7.73 6.57 9.11
N THR A 55 7.65 7.73 8.48
CA THR A 55 8.71 8.74 8.51
C THR A 55 8.10 10.13 8.59
N ILE A 56 8.89 11.10 9.02
CA ILE A 56 8.54 12.51 8.99
C ILE A 56 9.33 13.13 7.85
N LEU A 57 8.61 13.67 6.87
CA LEU A 57 9.19 14.38 5.73
C LEU A 57 9.77 15.73 6.20
N GLY A 58 10.67 16.34 5.42
CA GLY A 58 11.21 17.68 5.72
C GLY A 58 10.14 18.78 5.81
N THR A 59 8.94 18.51 5.31
CA THR A 59 7.74 19.37 5.42
C THR A 59 7.03 19.25 6.76
N GLY A 60 7.46 18.34 7.65
CA GLY A 60 6.78 18.00 8.89
C GLY A 60 5.58 17.05 8.73
N ARG A 61 5.22 16.68 7.50
CA ARG A 61 4.16 15.69 7.23
C ARG A 61 4.64 14.27 7.54
N VAL A 62 3.74 13.45 8.06
CA VAL A 62 3.97 12.01 8.24
C VAL A 62 3.70 11.28 6.93
N ALA A 63 4.60 10.38 6.55
CA ALA A 63 4.41 9.45 5.45
C ALA A 63 4.52 8.01 5.98
N LEU A 64 3.67 7.12 5.44
CA LEU A 64 3.73 5.70 5.74
C LEU A 64 4.66 5.01 4.75
N ILE A 65 5.35 3.98 5.23
CA ILE A 65 6.20 3.12 4.40
C ILE A 65 5.42 1.83 4.20
N LEU A 66 5.11 1.52 2.94
CA LEU A 66 4.31 0.35 2.58
C LEU A 66 5.19 -0.89 2.48
N ASP A 67 4.66 -2.04 2.92
CA ASP A 67 5.28 -3.35 2.73
C ASP A 67 4.70 -4.00 1.47
N VAL A 68 5.52 -4.11 0.41
CA VAL A 68 5.09 -4.64 -0.88
C VAL A 68 4.67 -6.11 -0.80
N SER A 69 5.40 -6.93 -0.03
CA SER A 69 5.12 -8.35 0.11
C SER A 69 3.77 -8.58 0.81
N GLU A 70 3.51 -7.83 1.89
CA GLU A 70 2.24 -7.90 2.61
C GLU A 70 1.08 -7.37 1.75
N LEU A 71 1.28 -6.27 1.02
CA LEU A 71 0.29 -5.73 0.09
C LEU A 71 -0.11 -6.72 -1.01
N ILE A 72 0.85 -7.40 -1.62
CA ILE A 72 0.57 -8.45 -2.62
C ILE A 72 -0.16 -9.63 -1.95
N GLY A 73 0.20 -9.99 -0.72
CA GLY A 73 -0.45 -11.02 0.07
C GLY A 73 -1.93 -10.73 0.38
N MET A 74 -2.27 -9.49 0.73
CA MET A 74 -3.63 -9.05 1.06
C MET A 74 -4.62 -9.28 -0.11
N HIS A 75 -4.16 -9.11 -1.36
CA HIS A 75 -4.98 -9.36 -2.55
C HIS A 75 -5.40 -10.85 -2.67
N LYS A 76 -4.54 -11.79 -2.26
CA LYS A 76 -4.85 -13.24 -2.32
C LYS A 76 -5.94 -13.64 -1.35
N THR A 77 -5.94 -13.06 -0.14
CA THR A 77 -6.90 -13.42 0.92
C THR A 77 -8.33 -13.12 0.47
N ARG A 78 -8.55 -12.02 -0.26
CA ARG A 78 -9.88 -11.60 -0.73
C ARG A 78 -10.39 -12.45 -1.90
N SER A 79 -9.53 -12.79 -2.86
CA SER A 79 -9.89 -13.60 -4.04
C SER A 79 -10.18 -15.06 -3.67
N LYS A 80 -9.45 -15.61 -2.69
CA LYS A 80 -9.66 -16.99 -2.20
C LYS A 80 -10.96 -17.14 -1.41
N LEU A 81 -11.37 -16.10 -0.68
CA LEU A 81 -12.63 -16.07 0.05
C LEU A 81 -13.84 -16.07 -0.89
N HIS A 82 -13.77 -15.29 -1.98
CA HIS A 82 -14.82 -15.22 -3.00
C HIS A 82 -14.98 -16.54 -3.76
N LEU A 83 -13.88 -17.23 -4.07
CA LEU A 83 -13.93 -18.54 -4.73
C LEU A 83 -14.52 -19.63 -3.82
N LYS A 84 -14.23 -19.59 -2.52
CA LYS A 84 -14.79 -20.55 -1.54
C LYS A 84 -16.29 -20.40 -1.34
N SER A 85 -16.83 -19.17 -1.37
CA SER A 85 -18.28 -18.94 -1.25
C SER A 85 -19.07 -19.30 -2.50
N MET A 86 -18.42 -19.43 -3.66
CA MET A 86 -19.06 -19.87 -4.91
C MET A 86 -19.09 -21.39 -5.09
N LEU A 87 -18.24 -22.12 -4.34
CA LEU A 87 -18.13 -23.59 -4.40
C LEU A 87 -18.86 -24.29 -3.26
N ALA A 88 -19.61 -23.55 -2.43
CA ALA A 88 -20.39 -24.04 -1.29
C ALA A 88 -21.88 -23.86 -1.53
#